data_AF-A0A354B3Y1-F1
#
_entry.id   AF-A0A354B3Y1-F1
#
_cell.length_a   1.000
_cell.length_b   1.000
_cell.length_c   1.000
_cell.angle_alpha   90.00
_cell.angle_beta   90.00
_cell.angle_gamma   90.00
#
_symmetry.space_group_name_H-M   'P 1'
#
loop_
_entity.id
_entity.type
_entity.pdbx_description
1 polymer ?
#
loop_
_entity_poly.entity_id
_entity_poly.type
_entity_poly.pdbx_seq_one_letter_code
_entity_poly.pdbx_strand_id
1 'polypeptide(L)' 'LVAIEVSFEAVEGGGMEEVEAVSRVRAATAEFIHDGDRWATQGRVYFNLAPSAAVKYLSSDLELVAEEHAEERA' A
#
# COMPACT_ATOMS: atom_id res chain seq x y z
N LEU A 1 1.94 -6.10 -6.26
CA LEU A 1 1.30 -5.17 -5.29
C LEU A 1 0.55 -6.00 -4.25
N VAL A 2 0.55 -5.59 -2.98
CA VAL A 2 -0.05 -6.36 -1.89
C VAL A 2 -0.95 -5.46 -1.04
N ALA A 3 -2.17 -5.91 -0.72
CA ALA A 3 -3.06 -5.20 0.19
C ALA A 3 -2.50 -5.24 1.62
N ILE A 4 -2.49 -4.09 2.30
CA ILE A 4 -2.04 -3.94 3.67
C ILE A 4 -2.99 -3.03 4.46
N GLU A 5 -2.89 -3.10 5.77
CA GLU A 5 -3.40 -2.08 6.67
C GLU A 5 -2.23 -1.25 7.19
N VAL A 6 -2.40 0.07 7.22
CA VAL A 6 -1.36 1.01 7.68
C VAL A 6 -1.96 1.99 8.68
N SER A 7 -1.16 2.33 9.69
CA SER A 7 -1.41 3.45 10.60
C SER A 7 -0.10 4.20 10.80
N PHE A 8 -0.18 5.48 11.12
CA PHE A 8 0.97 6.32 11.40
C PHE A 8 0.65 7.31 12.51
N GLU A 9 1.69 7.72 13.24
CA GLU A 9 1.60 8.75 14.26
C GLU A 9 2.15 10.07 13.72
N ALA A 10 1.61 11.18 14.22
CA ALA A 10 2.20 12.47 13.97
C ALA A 10 3.52 12.59 14.75
N VAL A 11 4.53 13.11 14.09
CA VAL A 11 5.75 13.56 14.76
C VAL A 11 5.46 14.94 15.35
N GLU A 12 5.78 15.14 16.64
CA GLU A 12 5.59 16.42 17.33
C GLU A 12 6.35 17.56 16.62
N GLY A 13 5.67 18.67 16.36
CA GLY A 13 6.14 19.78 15.55
C GLY A 13 6.13 19.51 14.04
N GLY A 14 5.62 18.35 13.60
CA GLY A 14 5.61 17.89 12.22
C GLY A 14 4.46 18.45 11.38
N GLY A 15 3.51 19.15 12.00
CA GLY A 15 2.39 19.82 11.32
C GLY A 15 1.29 18.87 10.84
N MET A 16 1.30 17.62 11.32
CA MET A 16 0.31 16.59 10.96
C MET A 16 -0.57 16.17 12.14
N GLU A 17 -0.35 16.74 13.33
CA GLU A 17 -1.00 16.38 14.59
C GLU A 17 -2.53 16.48 14.52
N GLU A 18 -3.05 17.42 13.72
CA GLU A 18 -4.47 17.68 13.57
C GLU A 18 -5.11 16.93 12.38
N VAL A 19 -4.34 16.12 11.65
CA VAL A 19 -4.84 15.38 10.49
C VAL A 19 -5.64 14.17 10.97
N GLU A 20 -6.92 14.08 10.61
CA GLU A 20 -7.85 12.99 11.00
C GLU A 20 -7.36 11.58 10.62
N ALA A 21 -6.40 11.48 9.69
CA ALA A 21 -5.81 10.21 9.30
C ALA A 21 -4.79 9.67 10.32
N VAL A 22 -4.25 10.50 11.20
CA VAL A 22 -3.28 10.11 12.24
C VAL A 22 -3.95 9.15 13.23
N SER A 23 -3.19 8.12 13.66
CA SER A 23 -3.63 7.07 14.58
C SER A 23 -4.80 6.21 14.09
N ARG A 24 -5.25 6.38 12.84
CA ARG A 24 -6.32 5.58 12.25
C ARG A 24 -5.75 4.54 11.30
N VAL A 25 -6.19 3.29 11.49
CA VAL A 25 -5.91 2.21 10.55
C VAL A 25 -6.65 2.47 9.23
N ARG A 26 -5.93 2.36 8.12
CA ARG A 26 -6.46 2.55 6.76
C ARG A 26 -5.99 1.41 5.86
N ALA A 27 -6.85 1.06 4.91
CA ALA A 27 -6.46 0.19 3.80
C ALA A 27 -5.44 0.91 2.91
N ALA A 28 -4.42 0.20 2.50
CA ALA A 28 -3.40 0.68 1.58
C ALA A 28 -2.84 -0.49 0.73
N THR A 29 -2.00 -0.14 -0.23
CA THR A 29 -1.30 -1.10 -1.07
C THR A 29 0.20 -0.90 -0.96
N ALA A 30 0.93 -1.94 -0.57
CA ALA A 30 2.38 -1.96 -0.57
C ALA A 30 2.95 -2.39 -1.93
N GLU A 31 4.03 -1.73 -2.34
CA GLU A 31 4.79 -2.07 -3.53
C GLU A 31 5.95 -3.02 -3.18
N PHE A 32 5.97 -4.13 -3.90
CA PHE A 32 7.08 -5.08 -3.92
C PHE A 32 7.54 -5.24 -5.36
N ILE A 33 8.86 -5.25 -5.54
CA ILE A 33 9.52 -5.37 -6.83
C ILE A 33 10.28 -6.70 -6.82
N HIS A 34 10.06 -7.52 -7.84
CA HIS A 34 10.85 -8.72 -8.05
C HIS A 34 12.03 -8.37 -8.96
N ASP A 35 13.26 -8.63 -8.52
CA ASP A 35 14.48 -8.33 -9.29
C ASP A 35 14.87 -9.45 -10.28
N GLY A 36 14.13 -10.55 -10.30
CA GLY A 36 14.40 -11.74 -11.10
C GLY A 36 14.79 -12.96 -10.26
N ASP A 37 15.23 -12.75 -9.01
CA ASP A 37 15.57 -13.81 -8.05
C ASP A 37 14.74 -13.72 -6.77
N ARG A 38 14.48 -12.49 -6.30
CA ARG A 38 13.78 -12.26 -5.03
C ARG A 38 12.83 -11.07 -5.09
N TRP A 39 11.88 -11.10 -4.16
CA TRP A 39 11.05 -9.94 -3.85
C TRP A 39 11.77 -8.99 -2.90
N ALA A 40 11.74 -7.71 -3.22
CA ALA A 40 12.22 -6.62 -2.38
C ALA A 40 11.15 -5.52 -2.28
N THR A 41 11.32 -4.60 -1.33
CA THR A 41 10.52 -3.38 -1.24
C THR A 41 11.40 -2.15 -1.16
N GLN A 42 10.93 -1.04 -1.73
CA GLN A 42 11.55 0.29 -1.60
C GLN A 42 10.81 1.17 -0.58
N GLY A 43 9.88 0.61 0.21
CA GLY A 43 9.11 1.34 1.21
C GLY A 43 7.97 2.19 0.65
N ARG A 44 7.56 1.97 -0.60
CA ARG A 44 6.45 2.71 -1.22
C ARG A 44 5.10 2.08 -0.85
N VAL A 45 4.18 2.93 -0.40
CA VAL A 45 2.81 2.57 -0.02
C VAL A 45 1.82 3.54 -0.65
N TYR A 46 0.76 3.01 -1.26
CA TYR A 46 -0.35 3.77 -1.84
C TYR A 46 -1.54 3.73 -0.88
N PHE A 47 -1.82 4.86 -0.24
CA PHE A 47 -2.90 4.98 0.75
C PHE A 47 -4.27 4.97 0.08
N ASN A 48 -5.27 4.39 0.77
CA ASN A 48 -6.68 4.37 0.38
C ASN A 48 -6.96 3.69 -0.98
N LEU A 49 -6.04 2.85 -1.46
CA LEU A 49 -6.19 2.08 -2.69
C LEU A 49 -5.96 0.60 -2.42
N ALA A 50 -6.87 -0.23 -2.91
CA ALA A 50 -6.66 -1.67 -3.06
C ALA A 50 -5.74 -1.96 -4.27
N PRO A 51 -5.08 -3.14 -4.35
CA PRO A 51 -4.09 -3.42 -5.40
C PRO A 51 -4.61 -3.24 -6.83
N SER A 52 -5.78 -3.78 -7.16
CA SER A 52 -6.40 -3.62 -8.49
C SER A 52 -6.76 -2.16 -8.80
N ALA A 53 -7.21 -1.40 -7.80
CA ALA A 53 -7.45 0.04 -7.95
C ALA A 53 -6.14 0.83 -8.15
N ALA A 54 -5.06 0.46 -7.47
CA ALA A 54 -3.74 1.08 -7.63
C ALA A 54 -3.18 0.85 -9.04
N VAL A 55 -3.29 -0.38 -9.58
CA VAL A 55 -2.91 -0.66 -10.99
C VAL A 55 -3.71 0.21 -11.95
N LYS A 56 -5.04 0.32 -11.77
CA LYS A 56 -5.88 1.17 -12.62
C LYS A 56 -5.48 2.65 -12.55
N TYR A 57 -5.19 3.15 -11.35
CA TYR A 57 -4.76 4.53 -11.13
C TYR A 57 -3.42 4.83 -11.80
N LEU A 58 -2.50 3.86 -11.81
CA LEU A 58 -1.16 3.95 -12.39
C LEU A 58 -1.06 3.28 -13.77
N SER A 59 -2.15 3.27 -14.54
CA SER A 59 -2.24 2.51 -15.79
C SER A 59 -1.30 2.99 -16.91
N SER A 60 -0.64 4.14 -16.75
CA SER A 60 0.47 4.57 -17.61
C SER A 60 1.72 3.69 -17.44
N ASP A 61 1.91 3.13 -16.25
CA ASP A 61 3.17 2.48 -15.84
C ASP A 61 2.97 1.02 -15.44
N LEU A 62 1.74 0.64 -15.05
CA LEU A 62 1.39 -0.69 -14.58
C LEU A 62 0.30 -1.34 -15.41
N GLU A 63 0.41 -2.66 -15.56
CA GLU A 63 -0.60 -3.53 -16.15
C GLU A 63 -0.96 -4.64 -15.14
N LEU A 64 -2.26 -4.97 -15.05
CA LEU A 64 -2.71 -6.06 -14.19
C LEU A 64 -2.48 -7.39 -14.90
N VAL A 65 -1.54 -8.18 -14.40
CA VAL A 65 -1.21 -9.49 -14.97
C VAL A 65 -2.03 -10.62 -14.32
N ALA A 66 -2.22 -10.54 -13.00
CA ALA A 66 -3.02 -11.49 -12.22
C ALA A 66 -3.47 -10.84 -10.90
N GLU A 67 -4.53 -11.38 -10.30
CA GLU A 67 -5.00 -11.01 -8.96
C GLU A 67 -5.23 -12.28 -8.15
N GLU A 68 -4.59 -12.36 -7.00
CA GLU A 68 -4.66 -13.49 -6.08
C GLU A 68 -5.16 -12.96 -4.73
N HIS A 69 -6.15 -13.64 -4.15
CA HIS A 69 -6.67 -13.32 -2.83
C HIS A 69 -6.04 -14.25 -1.80
N ALA A 70 -5.60 -13.69 -0.67
CA ALA A 70 -5.19 -14.50 0.45
C ALA A 70 -6.39 -15.32 0.95
N GLU A 71 -6.23 -16.63 1.08
CA GLU A 71 -7.21 -17.47 1.76
C GLU A 71 -7.28 -17.04 3.24
N GLU A 72 -8.49 -16.96 3.79
CA GLU A 72 -8.68 -16.78 5.24
C GLU A 72 -7.96 -17.93 5.95
N ARG A 73 -6.90 -17.61 6.69
CA ARG A 73 -6.28 -18.59 7.58
C ARG A 73 -7.27 -18.86 8.71
N ALA A 74 -7.86 -20.06 8.67
CA ALA A 74 -8.77 -20.59 9.70
C ALA A 74 -8.13 -20.66 11.09
#